data_AF-A0A7C7GT39-F1
#
_entry.id   AF-A0A7C7GT39-F1
#
_cell.length_a   1.000
_cell.length_b   1.000
_cell.length_c   1.000
_cell.angle_alpha   90.00
_cell.angle_beta   90.00
_cell.angle_gamma   90.00
#
_symmetry.space_group_name_H-M   'P 1'
#
loop_
_entity.id
_entity.type
_entity.pdbx_description
1 polymer ?
#
loop_
_entity_poly.entity_id
_entity_poly.type
_entity_poly.pdbx_seq_one_letter_code
_entity_poly.pdbx_strand_id
1 'polypeptide(L)'
;MKNIKIYIVTYRRPEVLNSTLDRLFNHTDFPSIPDTEVNIINNHSEFRLDEEFVNKVTVLHNNTRPDWDTGNLARNWNEALLHGFKSLANPDTKIVVTMQNDIVLDANWSHNLLKLHQKYTFVTGQLGDNIVSYRPEAVKKIGMWDERFITPANKEADYYIRALIFNKEKSMINDKVHGRLLNAHDALPLDTSEYRGDEQAWRDIKTNEISREGWYHTSQIFYWKWKNTWKTQPAYRGWLTKWSPDFISNPPNPPMVPNFVQYYYFEKDIELSNKNYVGWRSGDCWLDLGKCEDIDVHPFKEGEKFRND
;
A
#
# COMPACT_ATOMS: atom_id res chain seq x y z
N MET A 1 4.83 21.96 -2.74
CA MET A 1 4.26 20.61 -2.85
C MET A 1 5.13 19.81 -3.80
N LYS A 2 5.61 18.64 -3.37
CA LYS A 2 6.45 17.74 -4.19
C LYS A 2 5.64 17.08 -5.30
N ASN A 3 6.28 16.71 -6.40
CA ASN A 3 5.63 15.95 -7.47
C ASN A 3 5.50 14.47 -7.12
N ILE A 4 6.61 13.84 -6.70
CA ILE A 4 6.67 12.42 -6.36
C ILE A 4 7.51 12.25 -5.10
N LYS A 5 6.99 11.49 -4.13
CA LYS A 5 7.78 10.91 -3.04
C LYS A 5 7.82 9.40 -3.17
N ILE A 6 9.02 8.84 -3.27
CA ILE A 6 9.23 7.39 -3.32
C ILE A 6 9.56 6.89 -1.91
N TYR A 7 9.01 5.74 -1.53
CA TYR A 7 9.31 5.02 -0.30
C TYR A 7 9.72 3.59 -0.65
N ILE A 8 11.00 3.28 -0.45
CA ILE A 8 11.57 1.95 -0.68
C ILE A 8 11.64 1.21 0.65
N VAL A 9 10.98 0.06 0.77
CA VAL A 9 11.14 -0.82 1.94
C VAL A 9 12.33 -1.73 1.74
N THR A 10 13.14 -1.87 2.80
CA THR A 10 14.26 -2.83 2.85
C THR A 10 14.27 -3.61 4.16
N TYR A 11 14.86 -4.80 4.11
CA TYR A 11 15.14 -5.66 5.26
C TYR A 11 16.41 -6.46 4.97
N ARG A 12 17.49 -6.24 5.73
CA ARG A 12 18.74 -7.02 5.71
C ARG A 12 19.29 -7.39 4.32
N ARG A 13 19.24 -6.45 3.37
CA ARG A 13 19.70 -6.67 1.98
C ARG A 13 20.38 -5.40 1.42
N PRO A 14 21.51 -4.97 2.00
CA PRO A 14 22.14 -3.71 1.61
C PRO A 14 22.58 -3.71 0.14
N GLU A 15 23.12 -4.80 -0.39
CA GLU A 15 23.60 -4.88 -1.79
C GLU A 15 22.45 -4.68 -2.78
N VAL A 16 21.30 -5.28 -2.49
CA VAL A 16 20.11 -5.25 -3.34
C VAL A 16 19.48 -3.86 -3.31
N LEU A 17 19.39 -3.25 -2.12
CA LEU A 17 18.95 -1.88 -1.95
C LEU A 17 19.84 -0.90 -2.75
N ASN A 18 21.16 -0.98 -2.60
CA ASN A 18 22.07 -0.07 -3.29
C ASN A 18 22.02 -0.27 -4.81
N SER A 19 21.88 -1.51 -5.31
CA SER A 19 21.64 -1.76 -6.74
C SER A 19 20.33 -1.15 -7.24
N THR A 20 19.28 -1.16 -6.43
CA THR A 20 18.00 -0.53 -6.78
C THR A 20 18.09 0.99 -6.77
N LEU A 21 18.86 1.58 -5.85
CA LEU A 21 19.14 3.01 -5.84
C LEU A 21 19.99 3.44 -7.05
N ASP A 22 21.03 2.67 -7.40
CA ASP A 22 21.82 2.90 -8.61
C ASP A 22 20.92 2.89 -9.84
N ARG A 23 20.07 1.87 -10.00
CA ARG A 23 19.07 1.81 -11.07
C ARG A 23 18.20 3.06 -11.11
N LEU A 24 17.58 3.39 -9.99
CA LEU A 24 16.67 4.54 -9.89
C LEU A 24 17.35 5.85 -10.30
N PHE A 25 18.55 6.12 -9.78
CA PHE A 25 19.23 7.41 -9.98
C PHE A 25 20.08 7.50 -11.24
N ASN A 26 20.62 6.39 -11.74
CA ASN A 26 21.62 6.41 -12.80
C ASN A 26 21.15 5.74 -14.10
N HIS A 27 20.10 4.91 -14.06
CA HIS A 27 19.66 4.10 -15.21
C HIS A 27 18.17 4.24 -15.57
N THR A 28 17.46 5.20 -14.96
CA THR A 28 16.07 5.52 -15.31
C THR A 28 15.89 7.01 -15.57
N ASP A 29 14.70 7.37 -16.05
CA ASP A 29 14.26 8.75 -16.26
C ASP A 29 13.92 9.51 -14.97
N PHE A 30 13.93 8.87 -13.80
CA PHE A 30 13.55 9.50 -12.54
C PHE A 30 14.29 10.81 -12.21
N PRO A 31 15.62 10.94 -12.42
CA PRO A 31 16.34 12.19 -12.13
C PRO A 31 15.86 13.39 -12.95
N SER A 32 15.18 13.15 -14.07
CA SER A 32 14.62 14.22 -14.91
C SER A 32 13.31 14.79 -14.38
N ILE A 33 12.68 14.12 -13.40
CA ILE A 33 11.44 14.60 -12.79
C ILE A 33 11.77 15.62 -11.69
N PRO A 34 11.28 16.88 -11.79
CA PRO A 34 11.54 17.90 -10.79
C PRO A 34 10.74 17.66 -9.51
N ASP A 35 11.21 18.25 -8.40
CA ASP A 35 10.54 18.25 -7.09
C ASP A 35 10.22 16.85 -6.55
N THR A 36 11.20 15.96 -6.63
CA THR A 36 11.11 14.59 -6.12
C THR A 36 11.80 14.43 -4.77
N GLU A 37 11.54 13.29 -4.13
CA GLU A 37 12.16 12.86 -2.87
C GLU A 37 12.19 11.33 -2.82
N VAL A 38 13.28 10.75 -2.33
CA VAL A 38 13.43 9.31 -2.14
C VAL A 38 13.64 9.02 -0.66
N ASN A 39 12.80 8.17 -0.12
CA ASN A 39 12.78 7.75 1.27
C ASN A 39 12.99 6.24 1.34
N ILE A 40 13.65 5.79 2.40
CA ILE A 40 13.88 4.38 2.69
C ILE A 40 13.23 4.06 4.02
N ILE A 41 12.36 3.04 4.05
CA ILE A 41 11.85 2.47 5.29
C ILE A 41 12.72 1.28 5.64
N ASN A 42 13.63 1.47 6.60
CA ASN A 42 14.54 0.44 7.07
C ASN A 42 13.90 -0.38 8.20
N ASN A 43 13.75 -1.68 7.97
CA ASN A 43 13.12 -2.60 8.90
C ASN A 43 14.10 -3.55 9.62
N HIS A 44 15.40 -3.28 9.61
CA HIS A 44 16.39 -4.15 10.25
C HIS A 44 17.62 -3.36 10.74
N SER A 45 18.28 -3.83 11.80
CA SER A 45 19.48 -3.19 12.36
C SER A 45 20.70 -3.27 11.42
N GLU A 46 20.86 -4.40 10.72
CA GLU A 46 21.85 -4.57 9.65
C GLU A 46 21.42 -3.78 8.39
N PHE A 47 21.93 -2.56 8.29
CA PHE A 47 21.63 -1.62 7.21
C PHE A 47 22.90 -0.86 6.77
N ARG A 48 23.09 -0.73 5.46
CA ARG A 48 24.18 0.07 4.86
C ARG A 48 23.72 0.70 3.56
N LEU A 49 24.13 1.95 3.34
CA LEU A 49 24.08 2.63 2.05
C LEU A 49 25.49 2.83 1.51
N ASP A 50 25.62 2.77 0.20
CA ASP A 50 26.83 3.20 -0.49
C ASP A 50 26.95 4.73 -0.39
N GLU A 51 28.18 5.23 -0.28
CA GLU A 51 28.47 6.64 0.03
C GLU A 51 27.76 7.62 -0.91
N GLU A 52 27.59 7.25 -2.18
CA GLU A 52 26.95 8.09 -3.19
C GLU A 52 25.46 8.36 -2.93
N PHE A 53 24.78 7.51 -2.14
CA PHE A 53 23.33 7.63 -1.87
C PHE A 53 23.02 8.30 -0.53
N VAL A 54 23.98 8.39 0.39
CA VAL A 54 23.76 8.89 1.77
C VAL A 54 23.09 10.27 1.79
N ASN A 55 23.49 11.17 0.88
CA ASN A 55 22.92 12.52 0.79
C ASN A 55 21.80 12.66 -0.27
N LYS A 56 21.43 11.56 -0.95
CA LYS A 56 20.37 11.54 -1.99
C LYS A 56 19.03 11.01 -1.46
N VAL A 57 19.03 10.36 -0.30
CA VAL A 57 17.85 9.69 0.28
C VAL A 57 17.65 10.07 1.74
N THR A 58 16.41 9.99 2.22
CA THR A 58 16.10 10.05 3.66
C THR A 58 15.80 8.65 4.19
N VAL A 59 16.34 8.29 5.36
CA VAL A 59 16.12 6.97 5.96
C VAL A 59 15.20 7.09 7.18
N LEU A 60 14.12 6.33 7.16
CA LEU A 60 13.19 6.13 8.27
C LEU A 60 13.50 4.78 8.91
N HIS A 61 14.16 4.81 10.08
CA HIS A 61 14.52 3.61 10.81
C HIS A 61 13.35 3.12 11.67
N ASN A 62 12.84 1.93 11.39
CA ASN A 62 11.82 1.27 12.21
C ASN A 62 12.46 0.60 13.45
N ASN A 63 12.96 1.43 14.37
CA ASN A 63 13.74 0.98 15.53
C ASN A 63 12.96 0.10 16.53
N THR A 64 11.62 0.07 16.41
CA THR A 64 10.76 -0.75 17.29
C THR A 64 10.48 -2.13 16.72
N ARG A 65 10.80 -2.38 15.46
CA ARG A 65 10.63 -3.70 14.86
C ARG A 65 11.79 -4.61 15.27
N PRO A 66 11.51 -5.80 15.80
CA PRO A 66 12.57 -6.75 16.07
C PRO A 66 13.12 -7.37 14.79
N ASP A 67 14.43 -7.59 14.73
CA ASP A 67 15.15 -8.19 13.59
C ASP A 67 14.73 -9.62 13.25
N TRP A 68 13.93 -10.29 14.08
CA TRP A 68 13.42 -11.63 13.80
C TRP A 68 12.01 -11.63 13.21
N ASP A 69 11.33 -10.48 13.12
CA ASP A 69 9.98 -10.39 12.58
C ASP A 69 9.96 -10.47 11.05
N THR A 70 9.05 -11.30 10.52
CA THR A 70 8.74 -11.46 9.09
C THR A 70 8.21 -10.18 8.43
N GLY A 71 7.67 -9.26 9.23
CA GLY A 71 7.44 -7.88 8.83
C GLY A 71 6.06 -7.53 8.31
N ASN A 72 5.61 -6.35 8.76
CA ASN A 72 4.33 -5.80 8.38
C ASN A 72 4.48 -4.79 7.23
N LEU A 73 4.48 -5.29 5.99
CA LEU A 73 4.50 -4.42 4.81
C LEU A 73 3.26 -3.52 4.71
N ALA A 74 2.09 -3.97 5.17
CA ALA A 74 0.89 -3.13 5.18
C ALA A 74 1.11 -1.87 6.02
N ARG A 75 1.74 -2.01 7.20
CA ARG A 75 2.15 -0.89 8.04
C ARG A 75 3.19 -0.01 7.34
N ASN A 76 4.20 -0.58 6.69
CA ASN A 76 5.19 0.24 5.99
C ASN A 76 4.59 1.05 4.82
N TRP A 77 3.61 0.49 4.11
CA TRP A 77 2.86 1.24 3.10
C TRP A 77 1.99 2.33 3.72
N ASN A 78 1.39 2.08 4.89
CA ASN A 78 0.70 3.13 5.64
C ASN A 78 1.65 4.23 6.12
N GLU A 79 2.84 3.89 6.63
CA GLU A 79 3.89 4.85 6.98
C GLU A 79 4.27 5.72 5.77
N ALA A 80 4.44 5.11 4.58
CA ALA A 80 4.69 5.85 3.35
C ALA A 80 3.55 6.83 2.99
N LEU A 81 2.29 6.41 3.13
CA LEU A 81 1.14 7.29 2.87
C LEU A 81 1.07 8.45 3.89
N LEU A 82 1.31 8.15 5.16
CA LEU A 82 1.30 9.14 6.26
C LEU A 82 2.41 10.17 6.10
N HIS A 83 3.66 9.73 5.92
CA HIS A 83 4.79 10.64 5.74
C HIS A 83 4.76 11.34 4.37
N GLY A 84 4.26 10.64 3.36
CA GLY A 84 4.23 11.11 1.99
C GLY A 84 3.22 12.22 1.79
N PHE A 85 1.96 11.98 2.17
CA PHE A 85 0.90 12.97 2.02
C PHE A 85 0.79 13.91 3.22
N LYS A 86 1.05 13.46 4.46
CA LYS A 86 0.80 14.16 5.74
C LYS A 86 -0.67 14.49 6.03
N SER A 87 -1.40 14.97 5.03
CA SER A 87 -2.84 15.21 5.05
C SER A 87 -3.41 14.86 3.68
N LEU A 88 -4.60 14.26 3.63
CA LEU A 88 -5.27 14.00 2.36
C LEU A 88 -6.05 15.25 1.89
N ALA A 89 -6.41 16.16 2.79
CA ALA A 89 -6.98 17.47 2.45
C ALA A 89 -5.93 18.44 1.88
N ASN A 90 -4.75 18.53 2.51
CA ASN A 90 -3.66 19.41 2.11
C ASN A 90 -2.35 18.62 1.95
N PRO A 91 -2.20 17.86 0.85
CA PRO A 91 -1.10 16.92 0.70
C PRO A 91 0.26 17.59 0.47
N ASP A 92 1.31 17.06 1.10
CA ASP A 92 2.70 17.50 0.94
C ASP A 92 3.28 17.14 -0.43
N THR A 93 2.75 16.07 -1.04
CA THR A 93 3.12 15.56 -2.37
C THR A 93 1.90 15.24 -3.21
N LYS A 94 2.02 15.36 -4.54
CA LYS A 94 0.96 14.95 -5.47
C LYS A 94 0.85 13.43 -5.59
N ILE A 95 1.99 12.74 -5.57
CA ILE A 95 2.09 11.30 -5.77
C ILE A 95 2.99 10.69 -4.69
N VAL A 96 2.52 9.61 -4.08
CA VAL A 96 3.33 8.71 -3.26
C VAL A 96 3.53 7.42 -4.04
N VAL A 97 4.77 6.95 -4.11
CA VAL A 97 5.13 5.66 -4.72
C VAL A 97 5.78 4.80 -3.66
N THR A 98 5.29 3.58 -3.49
CA THR A 98 5.91 2.55 -2.65
C THR A 98 6.62 1.53 -3.53
N MET A 99 7.82 1.12 -3.13
CA MET A 99 8.63 0.13 -3.84
C MET A 99 9.23 -0.89 -2.87
N GLN A 100 9.34 -2.16 -3.27
CA GLN A 100 10.24 -3.09 -2.57
C GLN A 100 11.67 -2.88 -3.08
N ASN A 101 12.67 -3.26 -2.27
CA ASN A 101 14.07 -2.98 -2.59
C ASN A 101 14.66 -3.83 -3.72
N ASP A 102 13.95 -4.80 -4.28
CA ASP A 102 14.42 -5.66 -5.38
C ASP A 102 13.65 -5.48 -6.69
N ILE A 103 12.95 -4.35 -6.82
CA ILE A 103 12.29 -3.94 -8.06
C ILE A 103 13.28 -3.72 -9.21
N VAL A 104 12.88 -4.14 -10.41
CA VAL A 104 13.55 -3.80 -11.66
C VAL A 104 12.67 -2.82 -12.44
N LEU A 105 13.02 -1.53 -12.34
CA LEU A 105 12.31 -0.45 -13.02
C LEU A 105 12.57 -0.43 -14.53
N ASP A 106 11.53 -0.09 -15.29
CA ASP A 106 11.65 0.31 -16.70
C ASP A 106 12.42 1.64 -16.81
N ALA A 107 13.19 1.83 -17.89
CA ALA A 107 13.98 3.04 -18.06
C ALA A 107 13.13 4.33 -18.12
N ASN A 108 11.87 4.25 -18.56
CA ASN A 108 10.95 5.39 -18.68
C ASN A 108 9.79 5.34 -17.67
N TRP A 109 9.96 4.60 -16.57
CA TRP A 109 8.88 4.32 -15.63
C TRP A 109 8.26 5.61 -15.05
N SER A 110 9.05 6.65 -14.80
CA SER A 110 8.58 7.86 -14.11
C SER A 110 7.65 8.67 -15.00
N HIS A 111 8.02 8.88 -16.27
CA HIS A 111 7.13 9.55 -17.23
C HIS A 111 5.89 8.71 -17.54
N ASN A 112 6.04 7.38 -17.64
CA ASN A 112 4.91 6.48 -17.82
C ASN A 112 3.94 6.55 -16.64
N LEU A 113 4.46 6.60 -15.41
CA LEU A 113 3.66 6.77 -14.21
C LEU A 113 2.88 8.10 -14.23
N LEU A 114 3.54 9.20 -14.60
CA LEU A 114 2.90 10.51 -14.70
C LEU A 114 1.78 10.51 -15.75
N LYS A 115 1.97 9.84 -16.90
CA LYS A 115 0.94 9.67 -17.93
C LYS A 115 -0.26 8.86 -17.40
N LEU A 116 0.00 7.73 -16.75
CA LEU A 116 -1.07 6.91 -16.15
C LEU A 116 -1.88 7.72 -15.13
N HIS A 117 -1.21 8.54 -14.33
CA HIS A 117 -1.86 9.40 -13.35
C HIS A 117 -2.68 10.55 -13.94
N GLN A 118 -2.63 10.81 -15.26
CA GLN A 118 -3.59 11.71 -15.91
C GLN A 118 -5.01 11.12 -15.90
N LYS A 119 -5.13 9.78 -15.90
CA LYS A 119 -6.42 9.07 -15.90
C LYS A 119 -6.73 8.43 -14.54
N TYR A 120 -5.73 7.84 -13.90
CA TYR A 120 -5.87 6.99 -12.72
C TYR A 120 -5.34 7.68 -11.45
N THR A 121 -5.97 7.41 -10.30
CA THR A 121 -5.50 7.87 -8.99
C THR A 121 -4.71 6.77 -8.26
N PHE A 122 -4.88 5.51 -8.67
CA PHE A 122 -4.19 4.34 -8.13
C PHE A 122 -3.59 3.51 -9.26
N VAL A 123 -2.30 3.19 -9.19
CA VAL A 123 -1.54 2.54 -10.27
C VAL A 123 -0.61 1.49 -9.67
N THR A 124 -0.59 0.26 -10.22
CA THR A 124 0.33 -0.81 -9.80
C THR A 124 1.20 -1.30 -10.97
N GLY A 125 2.37 -1.86 -10.64
CA GLY A 125 3.24 -2.59 -11.58
C GLY A 125 2.81 -4.03 -11.84
N GLN A 126 3.73 -4.82 -12.41
CA GLN A 126 3.54 -6.18 -12.90
C GLN A 126 3.59 -7.27 -11.82
N LEU A 127 4.29 -7.01 -10.72
CA LEU A 127 4.55 -7.99 -9.66
C LEU A 127 3.95 -7.55 -8.33
N GLY A 128 2.72 -7.96 -8.03
CA GLY A 128 2.10 -7.73 -6.71
C GLY A 128 2.14 -6.26 -6.30
N ASP A 129 2.69 -5.98 -5.12
CA ASP A 129 2.92 -4.64 -4.56
C ASP A 129 4.37 -4.15 -4.71
N ASN A 130 5.12 -4.68 -5.70
CA ASN A 130 6.53 -4.31 -5.90
C ASN A 130 6.70 -2.83 -6.28
N ILE A 131 5.76 -2.27 -7.05
CA ILE A 131 5.56 -0.83 -7.21
C ILE A 131 4.07 -0.52 -7.15
N VAL A 132 3.71 0.42 -6.27
CA VAL A 132 2.34 0.92 -6.14
C VAL A 132 2.38 2.43 -5.99
N SER A 133 1.49 3.13 -6.70
CA SER A 133 1.46 4.58 -6.73
C SER A 133 0.06 5.12 -6.48
N TYR A 134 0.02 6.20 -5.70
CA TYR A 134 -1.19 6.80 -5.17
C TYR A 134 -1.21 8.28 -5.45
N ARG A 135 -2.40 8.79 -5.76
CA ARG A 135 -2.80 10.16 -5.45
C ARG A 135 -3.66 10.19 -4.19
N PRO A 136 -3.78 11.33 -3.50
CA PRO A 136 -4.59 11.44 -2.28
C PRO A 136 -6.02 10.92 -2.47
N GLU A 137 -6.63 11.16 -3.63
CA GLU A 137 -7.99 10.73 -3.93
C GLU A 137 -8.14 9.21 -3.88
N ALA A 138 -7.13 8.44 -4.32
CA ALA A 138 -7.16 6.99 -4.20
C ALA A 138 -7.18 6.56 -2.73
N VAL A 139 -6.39 7.19 -1.87
CA VAL A 139 -6.36 6.86 -0.44
C VAL A 139 -7.70 7.21 0.21
N LYS A 140 -8.29 8.38 -0.12
CA LYS A 140 -9.63 8.75 0.34
C LYS A 140 -10.70 7.74 -0.07
N LYS A 141 -10.65 7.28 -1.33
CA LYS A 141 -11.64 6.35 -1.91
C LYS A 141 -11.44 4.90 -1.48
N ILE A 142 -10.21 4.41 -1.38
CA ILE A 142 -9.91 2.99 -1.11
C ILE A 142 -9.72 2.74 0.40
N GLY A 143 -9.16 3.71 1.11
CA GLY A 143 -8.69 3.57 2.49
C GLY A 143 -7.21 3.19 2.57
N MET A 144 -6.74 2.96 3.80
CA MET A 144 -5.38 2.53 4.10
C MET A 144 -5.21 1.01 3.94
N TRP A 145 -3.98 0.51 4.05
CA TRP A 145 -3.70 -0.92 4.10
C TRP A 145 -4.17 -1.50 5.45
N ASP A 146 -4.73 -2.71 5.44
CA ASP A 146 -5.21 -3.36 6.65
C ASP A 146 -4.02 -4.00 7.39
N GLU A 147 -3.59 -3.37 8.48
CA GLU A 147 -2.39 -3.79 9.22
C GLU A 147 -2.52 -5.12 9.97
N ARG A 148 -3.72 -5.71 10.01
CA ARG A 148 -3.90 -7.08 10.50
C ARG A 148 -3.21 -8.09 9.58
N PHE A 149 -2.94 -7.73 8.32
CA PHE A 149 -2.00 -8.47 7.47
C PHE A 149 -0.57 -8.21 7.94
N ILE A 150 -0.21 -8.86 9.04
CA ILE A 150 1.08 -8.69 9.75
C ILE A 150 2.29 -9.25 9.00
N THR A 151 2.06 -9.97 7.90
CA THR A 151 3.13 -10.49 7.03
C THR A 151 3.03 -9.88 5.63
N PRO A 152 4.03 -10.08 4.76
CA PRO A 152 3.95 -9.65 3.37
C PRO A 152 2.79 -10.26 2.57
N ALA A 153 2.11 -11.29 3.10
CA ALA A 153 1.09 -12.07 2.40
C ALA A 153 -0.29 -11.40 2.39
N ASN A 154 -1.03 -11.59 1.29
CA ASN A 154 -2.46 -11.30 1.11
C ASN A 154 -2.91 -9.83 1.23
N LYS A 155 -2.12 -8.96 1.86
CA LYS A 155 -2.39 -7.53 2.02
C LYS A 155 -2.73 -6.86 0.69
N GLU A 156 -2.06 -7.23 -0.40
CA GLU A 156 -2.25 -6.58 -1.70
C GLU A 156 -3.49 -7.13 -2.40
N ALA A 157 -3.84 -8.41 -2.22
CA ALA A 157 -5.14 -8.91 -2.65
C ALA A 157 -6.27 -8.14 -1.96
N ASP A 158 -6.16 -7.90 -0.65
CA ASP A 158 -7.15 -7.13 0.11
C ASP A 158 -7.29 -5.70 -0.43
N TYR A 159 -6.17 -4.99 -0.56
CA TYR A 159 -6.17 -3.62 -1.04
C TYR A 159 -6.73 -3.53 -2.46
N TYR A 160 -6.38 -4.47 -3.32
CA TYR A 160 -6.81 -4.49 -4.72
C TYR A 160 -8.30 -4.80 -4.85
N ILE A 161 -8.86 -5.69 -4.02
CA ILE A 161 -10.31 -5.92 -3.99
C ILE A 161 -11.03 -4.65 -3.55
N ARG A 162 -10.52 -3.94 -2.54
CA ARG A 162 -11.10 -2.64 -2.13
C ARG A 162 -10.98 -1.59 -3.22
N ALA A 163 -9.87 -1.55 -3.97
CA ALA A 163 -9.71 -0.68 -5.13
C ALA A 163 -10.74 -1.00 -6.22
N LEU A 164 -11.00 -2.29 -6.48
CA LEU A 164 -12.04 -2.76 -7.39
C LEU A 164 -13.45 -2.35 -6.93
N ILE A 165 -13.73 -2.35 -5.62
CA ILE A 165 -15.05 -1.97 -5.08
C ILE A 165 -15.24 -0.45 -5.09
N PHE A 166 -14.27 0.31 -4.58
CA PHE A 166 -14.47 1.72 -4.23
C PHE A 166 -13.81 2.71 -5.20
N ASN A 167 -12.90 2.26 -6.06
CA ASN A 167 -12.12 3.13 -6.95
C ASN A 167 -11.95 2.52 -8.35
N LYS A 168 -12.90 1.69 -8.80
CA LYS A 168 -12.79 0.84 -10.00
C LYS A 168 -12.31 1.60 -11.24
N GLU A 169 -13.01 2.68 -11.59
CA GLU A 169 -12.76 3.47 -12.81
C GLU A 169 -11.50 4.36 -12.72
N LYS A 170 -10.95 4.51 -11.51
CA LYS A 170 -9.77 5.34 -11.23
C LYS A 170 -8.57 4.52 -10.73
N SER A 171 -8.65 3.19 -10.85
CA SER A 171 -7.58 2.27 -10.50
C SER A 171 -7.08 1.53 -11.74
N MET A 172 -5.77 1.43 -11.89
CA MET A 172 -5.12 0.55 -12.85
C MET A 172 -4.26 -0.45 -12.07
N ILE A 173 -4.64 -1.73 -12.12
CA ILE A 173 -3.93 -2.82 -11.46
C ILE A 173 -3.37 -3.72 -12.56
N ASN A 174 -2.06 -3.78 -12.67
CA ASN A 174 -1.33 -4.54 -13.70
C ASN A 174 -0.61 -5.76 -13.12
N ASP A 175 -1.08 -6.36 -12.03
CA ASP A 175 -0.40 -7.47 -11.38
C ASP A 175 -0.56 -8.78 -12.16
N LYS A 176 0.25 -8.89 -13.23
CA LYS A 176 0.27 -10.00 -14.17
C LYS A 176 0.73 -11.30 -13.53
N VAL A 177 1.67 -11.23 -12.59
CA VAL A 177 2.24 -12.42 -11.96
C VAL A 177 1.18 -13.20 -11.18
N HIS A 178 0.26 -12.50 -10.50
CA HIS A 178 -0.85 -13.14 -9.80
C HIS A 178 -2.12 -13.19 -10.67
N GLY A 179 -2.17 -12.48 -11.80
CA GLY A 179 -3.36 -12.40 -12.65
C GLY A 179 -4.48 -11.56 -12.03
N ARG A 180 -4.12 -10.53 -11.24
CA ARG A 180 -5.07 -9.55 -10.69
C ARG A 180 -5.01 -8.32 -11.59
N LEU A 181 -5.93 -8.25 -12.55
CA LEU A 181 -5.91 -7.20 -13.59
C LEU A 181 -7.17 -6.33 -13.50
N LEU A 182 -7.00 -5.02 -13.47
CA LEU A 182 -8.08 -4.03 -13.53
C LEU A 182 -7.62 -2.87 -14.40
N ASN A 183 -8.35 -2.58 -15.48
CA ASN A 183 -7.99 -1.54 -16.47
C ASN A 183 -6.56 -1.70 -17.05
N ALA A 184 -6.00 -2.91 -16.99
CA ALA A 184 -4.63 -3.20 -17.39
C ALA A 184 -4.36 -3.06 -18.91
N HIS A 185 -5.40 -2.90 -19.72
CA HIS A 185 -5.26 -2.61 -21.15
C HIS A 185 -4.60 -1.25 -21.41
N ASP A 186 -4.66 -0.33 -20.44
CA ASP A 186 -3.99 0.98 -20.49
C ASP A 186 -2.58 0.97 -19.87
N ALA A 187 -2.10 -0.17 -19.39
CA ALA A 187 -0.85 -0.23 -18.65
C ALA A 187 0.33 0.22 -19.51
N LEU A 188 1.15 1.10 -18.95
CA LEU A 188 2.48 1.44 -19.47
C LEU A 188 3.55 0.73 -18.65
N PRO A 189 4.75 0.49 -19.23
CA PRO A 189 5.86 -0.13 -18.50
C PRO A 189 6.27 0.72 -17.28
N LEU A 190 6.25 0.11 -16.10
CA LEU A 190 6.76 0.70 -14.85
C LEU A 190 7.92 -0.14 -14.30
N ASP A 191 7.71 -1.44 -14.30
CA ASP A 191 8.65 -2.47 -13.87
C ASP A 191 8.71 -3.58 -14.91
N THR A 192 9.72 -4.45 -14.78
CA THR A 192 9.82 -5.69 -15.56
C THR A 192 9.34 -6.88 -14.72
N SER A 193 9.09 -8.02 -15.36
CA SER A 193 8.82 -9.27 -14.65
C SER A 193 10.09 -9.91 -14.06
N GLU A 194 11.26 -9.28 -14.23
CA GLU A 194 12.50 -9.80 -13.66
C GLU A 194 12.47 -9.63 -12.15
N TYR A 195 12.72 -10.72 -11.44
CA TYR A 195 12.85 -10.73 -9.99
C TYR A 195 14.34 -10.85 -9.63
N ARG A 196 14.88 -9.85 -8.94
CA ARG A 196 16.29 -9.86 -8.47
C ARG A 196 16.43 -10.37 -7.04
N GLY A 197 15.36 -10.90 -6.46
CA GLY A 197 15.32 -11.26 -5.06
C GLY A 197 16.05 -12.57 -4.68
N ASP A 198 16.74 -13.22 -5.63
CA ASP A 198 17.17 -14.63 -5.56
C ASP A 198 15.96 -15.55 -5.29
N GLU A 199 15.47 -16.20 -6.34
CA GLU A 199 14.29 -17.07 -6.23
C GLU A 199 14.50 -18.20 -5.23
N GLN A 200 15.72 -18.73 -5.11
CA GLN A 200 16.02 -19.79 -4.17
C GLN A 200 15.99 -19.25 -2.73
N ALA A 201 16.66 -18.13 -2.45
CA ALA A 201 16.61 -17.49 -1.14
C ALA A 201 15.18 -17.13 -0.73
N TRP A 202 14.36 -16.63 -1.68
CA TRP A 202 12.95 -16.35 -1.43
C TRP A 202 12.14 -17.62 -1.14
N ARG A 203 12.38 -18.71 -1.88
CA ARG A 203 11.74 -20.01 -1.64
C ARG A 203 12.15 -20.56 -0.27
N ASP A 204 13.41 -20.40 0.13
CA ASP A 204 13.91 -20.84 1.43
C ASP A 204 13.27 -20.04 2.58
N ILE A 205 13.16 -18.72 2.43
CA ILE A 205 12.43 -17.85 3.38
C ILE A 205 10.95 -18.25 3.46
N LYS A 206 10.32 -18.59 2.34
CA LYS A 206 8.89 -19.01 2.31
C LYS A 206 8.63 -20.42 2.81
N THR A 207 9.65 -21.29 2.79
CA THR A 207 9.52 -22.67 3.26
C THR A 207 9.86 -22.82 4.75
N ASN A 208 10.52 -21.83 5.36
CA ASN A 208 10.76 -21.83 6.81
C ASN A 208 9.43 -21.81 7.61
N GLU A 209 9.47 -22.40 8.80
CA GLU A 209 8.27 -22.63 9.62
C GLU A 209 7.58 -21.32 10.03
N ILE A 210 8.35 -20.32 10.44
CA ILE A 210 7.85 -18.99 10.87
C ILE A 210 7.06 -18.32 9.74
N SER A 211 7.60 -18.34 8.52
CA SER A 211 6.93 -17.80 7.35
C SER A 211 5.62 -18.56 7.10
N ARG A 212 5.65 -19.90 7.11
CA ARG A 212 4.44 -20.72 6.91
C ARG A 212 3.34 -20.41 7.93
N GLU A 213 3.68 -20.22 9.20
CA GLU A 213 2.74 -19.81 10.25
C GLU A 213 2.16 -18.41 9.99
N GLY A 214 3.02 -17.47 9.61
CA GLY A 214 2.61 -16.12 9.22
C GLY A 214 1.66 -16.10 8.01
N TRP A 215 1.93 -16.95 7.02
CA TRP A 215 1.04 -17.18 5.88
C TRP A 215 -0.29 -17.80 6.31
N TYR A 216 -0.29 -18.76 7.23
CA TYR A 216 -1.51 -19.36 7.76
C TYR A 216 -2.39 -18.32 8.47
N HIS A 217 -1.80 -17.51 9.35
CA HIS A 217 -2.52 -16.47 10.08
C HIS A 217 -3.17 -15.42 9.15
N THR A 218 -2.40 -14.90 8.18
CA THR A 218 -2.91 -13.93 7.20
C THR A 218 -3.96 -14.54 6.26
N SER A 219 -3.88 -15.83 5.96
CA SER A 219 -4.91 -16.54 5.19
C SER A 219 -6.25 -16.60 5.92
N GLN A 220 -6.23 -16.82 7.24
CA GLN A 220 -7.43 -16.82 8.07
C GLN A 220 -8.08 -15.44 8.07
N ILE A 221 -7.30 -14.38 8.33
CA ILE A 221 -7.82 -13.00 8.30
C ILE A 221 -8.46 -12.69 6.95
N PHE A 222 -7.77 -13.03 5.87
CA PHE A 222 -8.28 -12.82 4.52
C PHE A 222 -9.61 -13.55 4.30
N TYR A 223 -9.65 -14.85 4.64
CA TYR A 223 -10.85 -15.66 4.51
C TYR A 223 -12.01 -15.09 5.32
N TRP A 224 -11.79 -14.75 6.59
CA TRP A 224 -12.83 -14.17 7.45
C TRP A 224 -13.35 -12.84 6.93
N LYS A 225 -12.47 -12.01 6.38
CA LYS A 225 -12.81 -10.69 5.82
C LYS A 225 -13.70 -10.79 4.58
N TRP A 226 -13.39 -11.73 3.68
CA TRP A 226 -13.99 -11.80 2.34
C TRP A 226 -14.97 -12.96 2.14
N LYS A 227 -15.05 -13.93 3.05
CA LYS A 227 -16.02 -15.04 2.92
C LYS A 227 -17.45 -14.50 2.81
N ASN A 228 -18.24 -15.12 1.94
CA ASN A 228 -19.65 -14.79 1.69
C ASN A 228 -19.90 -13.35 1.18
N THR A 229 -18.85 -12.61 0.80
CA THR A 229 -19.02 -11.26 0.22
C THR A 229 -19.27 -11.30 -1.29
N TRP A 230 -18.99 -12.43 -1.96
CA TRP A 230 -19.22 -12.60 -3.39
C TRP A 230 -20.26 -13.68 -3.67
N LYS A 231 -20.98 -13.54 -4.80
CA LYS A 231 -22.14 -14.36 -5.16
C LYS A 231 -21.90 -15.88 -5.09
N THR A 232 -20.70 -16.31 -5.46
CA THR A 232 -20.25 -17.69 -5.37
C THR A 232 -18.91 -17.68 -4.65
N GLN A 233 -18.82 -18.31 -3.48
CA GLN A 233 -17.58 -18.32 -2.70
C GLN A 233 -16.41 -18.89 -3.53
N PRO A 234 -15.40 -18.08 -3.89
CA PRO A 234 -14.19 -18.59 -4.50
C PRO A 234 -13.46 -19.49 -3.53
N ALA A 235 -12.76 -20.48 -4.08
CA ALA A 235 -11.64 -21.10 -3.40
C ALA A 235 -10.63 -20.01 -3.01
N TYR A 236 -9.83 -20.24 -1.96
CA TYR A 236 -8.85 -19.27 -1.44
C TYR A 236 -8.01 -18.63 -2.56
N ARG A 237 -7.46 -19.43 -3.48
CA ARG A 237 -6.66 -18.93 -4.62
C ARG A 237 -7.46 -18.11 -5.64
N GLY A 238 -8.77 -18.31 -5.76
CA GLY A 238 -9.64 -17.52 -6.63
C GLY A 238 -9.78 -16.06 -6.19
N TRP A 239 -9.63 -15.79 -4.90
CA TRP A 239 -9.55 -14.41 -4.40
C TRP A 239 -8.21 -13.75 -4.72
N LEU A 240 -7.14 -14.53 -4.56
CA LEU A 240 -5.78 -14.01 -4.60
C LEU A 240 -5.19 -13.94 -6.01
N THR A 241 -5.74 -14.70 -6.95
CA THR A 241 -5.15 -14.86 -8.28
C THR A 241 -6.20 -15.01 -9.36
N LYS A 242 -5.81 -14.66 -10.60
CA LYS A 242 -6.55 -14.92 -11.84
C LYS A 242 -8.01 -14.46 -11.77
N TRP A 243 -8.22 -13.17 -11.50
CA TRP A 243 -9.57 -12.60 -11.44
C TRP A 243 -10.28 -12.78 -12.78
N SER A 244 -11.47 -13.38 -12.72
CA SER A 244 -12.29 -13.58 -13.90
C SER A 244 -12.94 -12.26 -14.34
N PRO A 245 -13.34 -12.13 -15.61
CA PRO A 245 -14.17 -11.01 -16.06
C PRO A 245 -15.44 -10.86 -15.22
N ASP A 246 -16.00 -11.98 -14.74
CA ASP A 246 -17.16 -12.00 -13.87
C ASP A 246 -16.87 -11.43 -12.48
N PHE A 247 -15.72 -11.74 -11.88
CA PHE A 247 -15.29 -11.16 -10.60
C PHE A 247 -15.10 -9.64 -10.72
N ILE A 248 -14.55 -9.16 -11.83
CA ILE A 248 -14.34 -7.73 -12.08
C ILE A 248 -15.67 -7.01 -12.34
N SER A 249 -16.57 -7.64 -13.11
CA SER A 249 -17.86 -7.03 -13.49
C SER A 249 -18.85 -7.04 -12.33
N ASN A 250 -18.77 -8.05 -11.46
CA ASN A 250 -19.62 -8.21 -10.29
C ASN A 250 -18.72 -8.27 -9.06
N PRO A 251 -18.14 -7.15 -8.58
CA PRO A 251 -17.21 -7.20 -7.46
C PRO A 251 -17.88 -7.70 -6.17
N PRO A 252 -17.10 -8.17 -5.19
CA PRO A 252 -17.61 -8.54 -3.88
C PRO A 252 -18.27 -7.34 -3.17
N ASN A 253 -19.19 -7.62 -2.26
CA ASN A 253 -19.70 -6.64 -1.31
C ASN A 253 -18.56 -6.15 -0.39
N PRO A 254 -18.71 -4.96 0.23
CA PRO A 254 -17.77 -4.49 1.24
C PRO A 254 -17.46 -5.52 2.33
N PRO A 255 -16.25 -5.48 2.92
CA PRO A 255 -15.80 -6.50 3.86
C PRO A 255 -16.70 -6.59 5.09
N MET A 256 -17.07 -7.81 5.47
CA MET A 256 -17.94 -8.07 6.64
C MET A 256 -17.23 -7.79 7.96
N VAL A 257 -15.91 -7.93 7.98
CA VAL A 257 -15.10 -7.74 9.18
C VAL A 257 -14.78 -6.25 9.34
N PRO A 258 -14.98 -5.70 10.55
CA PRO A 258 -14.62 -4.33 10.84
C PRO A 258 -13.18 -3.98 10.47
N ASN A 259 -12.93 -2.79 9.92
CA ASN A 259 -11.59 -2.21 9.86
C ASN A 259 -11.39 -1.33 11.11
N PHE A 260 -10.17 -1.19 11.62
CA PHE A 260 -9.90 -0.35 12.79
C PHE A 260 -9.22 0.93 12.36
N VAL A 261 -9.43 1.96 13.17
CA VAL A 261 -8.80 3.28 13.01
C VAL A 261 -7.53 3.28 13.83
N GLN A 262 -6.45 3.67 13.18
CA GLN A 262 -5.12 3.68 13.77
C GLN A 262 -4.47 5.06 13.65
N TYR A 263 -4.83 5.83 12.62
CA TYR A 263 -4.23 7.11 12.28
C TYR A 263 -5.30 8.19 12.18
N TYR A 264 -6.04 8.39 13.27
CA TYR A 264 -7.26 9.20 13.32
C TYR A 264 -7.13 10.58 12.62
N TYR A 265 -6.02 11.29 12.81
CA TYR A 265 -5.77 12.59 12.17
C TYR A 265 -5.62 12.55 10.64
N PHE A 266 -5.22 11.42 10.09
CA PHE A 266 -5.08 11.18 8.66
C PHE A 266 -6.34 10.52 8.09
N GLU A 267 -6.88 9.53 8.79
CA GLU A 267 -8.04 8.75 8.38
C GLU A 267 -9.36 9.54 8.38
N LYS A 268 -9.42 10.66 9.10
CA LYS A 268 -10.57 11.58 9.07
C LYS A 268 -10.91 12.13 7.69
N ASP A 269 -9.94 12.17 6.79
CA ASP A 269 -10.11 12.66 5.43
C ASP A 269 -10.51 11.53 4.45
N ILE A 270 -10.64 10.28 4.93
CA ILE A 270 -11.03 9.10 4.12
C ILE A 270 -12.56 9.00 4.05
N GLU A 271 -13.09 8.56 2.92
CA GLU A 271 -14.52 8.35 2.73
C GLU A 271 -14.96 7.03 3.38
N LEU A 272 -15.24 7.03 4.68
CA LEU A 272 -15.37 5.80 5.46
C LEU A 272 -16.74 5.11 5.35
N SER A 273 -17.73 5.78 4.75
CA SER A 273 -19.07 5.20 4.58
C SER A 273 -18.98 3.84 3.86
N ASN A 274 -19.71 2.85 4.39
CA ASN A 274 -19.76 1.48 3.84
C ASN A 274 -18.42 0.71 3.83
N LYS A 275 -17.35 1.22 4.48
CA LYS A 275 -16.06 0.50 4.60
C LYS A 275 -15.89 -0.22 5.94
N ASN A 276 -16.92 -0.24 6.77
CA ASN A 276 -16.99 -1.00 8.02
C ASN A 276 -15.91 -0.61 9.07
N TYR A 277 -15.45 0.64 9.09
CA TYR A 277 -14.47 1.11 10.09
C TYR A 277 -15.09 1.21 11.49
N VAL A 278 -14.39 0.78 12.53
CA VAL A 278 -14.74 0.98 13.96
C VAL A 278 -14.17 2.31 14.41
N GLY A 279 -14.95 3.12 15.12
CA GLY A 279 -14.56 4.46 15.55
C GLY A 279 -14.91 5.55 14.53
N TRP A 280 -15.77 5.22 13.55
CA TRP A 280 -16.31 6.15 12.54
C TRP A 280 -17.71 5.75 12.04
N ARG A 281 -18.38 4.82 12.72
CA ARG A 281 -19.75 4.40 12.39
C ARG A 281 -20.72 5.43 12.93
N SER A 282 -21.89 5.49 12.30
CA SER A 282 -23.01 6.19 12.90
C SER A 282 -23.29 5.61 14.29
N GLY A 283 -23.29 6.47 15.30
CA GLY A 283 -23.46 6.10 16.71
C GLY A 283 -22.17 5.79 17.47
N ASP A 284 -21.01 5.76 16.82
CA ASP A 284 -19.73 5.77 17.55
C ASP A 284 -19.57 7.13 18.26
N CYS A 285 -18.97 7.13 19.45
CA CYS A 285 -18.77 8.35 20.23
C CYS A 285 -17.36 8.46 20.81
N TRP A 286 -16.93 9.71 21.03
CA TRP A 286 -15.78 10.05 21.86
C TRP A 286 -16.07 9.75 23.31
N LEU A 287 -15.22 8.92 23.92
CA LEU A 287 -15.30 8.62 25.34
C LEU A 287 -14.23 9.40 26.10
N ASP A 288 -14.66 10.35 26.95
CA ASP A 288 -13.77 11.09 27.84
C ASP A 288 -14.41 11.31 29.21
N LEU A 289 -13.89 10.65 30.25
CA LEU A 289 -14.26 10.86 31.66
C LEU A 289 -15.77 10.98 31.92
N GLY A 290 -16.57 10.10 31.30
CA GLY A 290 -18.04 10.06 31.45
C GLY A 290 -18.84 10.83 30.39
N LYS A 291 -18.16 11.50 29.46
CA LYS A 291 -18.77 12.09 28.27
C LYS A 291 -18.77 11.08 27.12
N CYS A 292 -19.86 11.07 26.37
CA CYS A 292 -20.03 10.36 25.09
C CYS A 292 -20.53 11.41 24.10
N GLU A 293 -19.62 11.94 23.29
CA GLU A 293 -19.92 12.95 22.28
C GLU A 293 -19.86 12.32 20.89
N ASP A 294 -20.71 12.77 19.96
CA ASP A 294 -20.72 12.26 18.59
C ASP A 294 -19.31 12.30 17.99
N ILE A 295 -18.85 11.18 17.41
CA ILE A 295 -17.51 11.03 16.82
C ILE A 295 -17.23 12.06 15.72
N ASP A 296 -18.28 12.64 15.13
CA ASP A 296 -18.20 13.64 14.08
C ASP A 296 -18.01 15.06 14.61
N VAL A 297 -18.22 15.29 15.91
CA VAL A 297 -17.99 16.59 16.55
C VAL A 297 -16.58 16.64 17.12
N HIS A 298 -15.91 17.79 16.98
CA HIS A 298 -14.57 17.96 17.51
C HIS A 298 -14.62 18.11 19.05
N PRO A 299 -13.98 17.21 19.82
CA PRO A 299 -14.17 17.12 21.28
C PRO A 299 -13.62 18.34 22.05
N PHE A 300 -12.76 19.13 21.41
CA PHE A 300 -12.11 20.30 22.04
C PHE A 300 -12.41 21.64 21.34
N LYS A 301 -13.25 21.66 20.30
CA LYS A 301 -13.50 22.86 19.51
C LYS A 301 -14.97 22.98 19.17
N GLU A 302 -15.64 23.85 19.90
CA GLU A 302 -17.09 24.05 19.81
C GLU A 302 -17.51 24.45 18.39
N GLY A 303 -18.50 23.74 17.84
CA GLY A 303 -19.04 23.99 16.49
C GLY A 303 -18.19 23.48 15.33
N GLU A 304 -16.99 22.94 15.57
CA GLU A 304 -16.20 22.27 14.53
C GLU A 304 -16.60 20.80 14.40
N LYS A 305 -16.76 20.33 13.16
CA LYS A 305 -16.81 18.91 12.86
C LYS A 305 -15.39 18.35 12.77
N PHE A 306 -15.21 17.13 13.26
CA PHE A 306 -13.94 16.43 13.10
C PHE A 306 -13.76 15.93 11.66
N ARG A 307 -14.85 15.53 11.00
CA ARG A 307 -14.86 15.13 9.58
C ARG A 307 -15.39 16.24 8.68
N ASN A 308 -14.83 16.30 7.47
CA ASN A 308 -15.35 17.11 6.38
C ASN A 308 -16.26 16.20 5.55
N ASP A 309 -17.57 16.18 5.87
CA ASP A 309 -18.56 15.39 5.11
C ASP A 309 -18.67 15.86 3.65
#